data_AF-A0A5B7E966-F1
#
_entry.id   AF-A0A5B7E966-F1
#
_cell.length_a   1.000
_cell.length_b   1.000
_cell.length_c   1.000
_cell.angle_alpha   90.00
_cell.angle_beta   90.00
_cell.angle_gamma   90.00
#
_symmetry.space_group_name_H-M   'P 1'
#
loop_
_entity.id
_entity.type
_entity.pdbx_description
1 polymer ?
#
loop_
_entity_poly.entity_id
_entity_poly.type
_entity_poly.pdbx_seq_one_letter_code
_entity_poly.pdbx_strand_id
1 'polypeptide(L)'
;MYAAAQVKKGLEVAKRLGAENFVFWGGREGYHSLINTDVRAELDHLAAFYKMVIAYKEKIGFKGQLLIEPKAKEPTRHQYDYDAQTVMAFLHQYGLNAHFKLNIEPNHTTLAGHPYEHDVIFSSA
;
A
#
# COMPACT_ATOMS: atom_id res chain seq x y z
N MET A 1 11.87 10.47 -7.98
CA MET A 1 13.03 10.43 -7.05
C MET A 1 12.71 10.93 -5.63
N TYR A 2 11.88 11.96 -5.44
CA TYR A 2 11.59 12.53 -4.10
C TYR A 2 10.86 11.56 -3.14
N ALA A 3 9.71 11.00 -3.54
CA ALA A 3 8.93 10.08 -2.69
C ALA A 3 9.75 8.84 -2.25
N ALA A 4 10.47 8.23 -3.19
CA ALA A 4 11.34 7.09 -2.88
C ALA A 4 12.46 7.44 -1.89
N ALA A 5 13.01 8.66 -1.93
CA ALA A 5 14.00 9.11 -0.96
C ALA A 5 13.42 9.26 0.46
N GLN A 6 12.17 9.73 0.57
CA GLN A 6 11.47 9.83 1.85
C GLN A 6 11.19 8.44 2.44
N VAL A 7 10.71 7.50 1.62
CA VAL A 7 10.48 6.10 2.06
C VAL A 7 11.78 5.42 2.46
N LYS A 8 12.86 5.60 1.68
CA LYS A 8 14.20 5.11 2.05
C LYS A 8 14.60 5.61 3.44
N LYS A 9 14.44 6.92 3.70
CA LYS A 9 14.79 7.50 4.99
C LYS A 9 13.86 7.00 6.10
N GLY A 10 12.57 6.86 5.83
CA GLY A 10 11.58 6.30 6.74
C GLY A 10 11.96 4.89 7.19
N LEU A 11 12.34 4.00 6.27
CA LEU A 11 12.77 2.64 6.59
C LEU A 11 14.04 2.61 7.46
N GLU A 12 15.00 3.51 7.22
CA GLU A 12 16.19 3.63 8.08
C GLU A 12 15.85 4.05 9.51
N VAL A 13 14.93 4.99 9.66
CA VAL A 13 14.44 5.45 10.97
C VAL A 13 13.65 4.34 11.66
N ALA A 14 12.75 3.68 10.94
CA ALA A 14 11.98 2.54 11.44
C ALA A 14 12.90 1.42 11.95
N LYS A 15 13.95 1.08 11.18
CA LYS A 15 14.98 0.14 11.64
C LYS A 15 15.68 0.62 12.90
N ARG A 16 16.13 1.87 12.94
CA ARG A 16 16.85 2.44 14.10
C ARG A 16 16.00 2.40 15.37
N LEU A 17 14.70 2.60 15.25
CA LEU A 17 13.76 2.60 16.38
C LEU A 17 13.19 1.22 16.69
N GLY A 18 13.56 0.17 15.94
CA GLY A 18 13.03 -1.18 16.16
C GLY A 18 11.54 -1.31 15.83
N ALA A 19 11.03 -0.54 14.86
CA ALA A 19 9.63 -0.60 14.46
C ALA A 19 9.23 -2.01 13.98
N GLU A 20 8.08 -2.48 14.44
CA GLU A 20 7.55 -3.79 14.06
C GLU A 20 6.86 -3.77 12.70
N ASN A 21 6.42 -2.60 12.23
CA ASN A 21 5.70 -2.42 10.98
C ASN A 21 6.15 -1.15 10.24
N PHE A 22 5.90 -1.10 8.93
CA PHE A 22 6.04 0.11 8.11
C PHE A 22 4.84 0.20 7.15
N VAL A 23 4.06 1.27 7.26
CA VAL A 23 2.77 1.43 6.56
C VAL A 23 2.91 2.28 5.31
N PHE A 24 2.21 1.89 4.26
CA PHE A 24 1.97 2.67 3.05
C PHE A 24 0.48 2.96 2.97
N TRP A 25 0.12 4.23 3.12
CA TRP A 25 -1.18 4.74 2.72
C TRP A 25 -1.02 5.55 1.43
N GLY A 26 -1.66 5.08 0.35
CA GLY A 26 -1.55 5.64 -0.98
C GLY A 26 -2.33 6.93 -1.19
N GLY A 27 -2.22 7.91 -0.28
CA GLY A 27 -3.09 9.10 -0.30
C GLY A 27 -3.10 9.88 -1.63
N ARG A 28 -2.08 9.75 -2.47
CA ARG A 28 -2.04 10.30 -3.83
C ARG A 28 -1.81 9.25 -4.92
N GLU A 29 -1.82 7.98 -4.55
CA GLU A 29 -1.67 6.83 -5.45
C GLU A 29 -3.06 6.47 -5.98
N GLY A 30 -3.49 7.24 -6.98
CA GLY A 30 -4.82 7.20 -7.55
C GLY A 30 -5.02 8.40 -8.47
N TYR A 31 -6.24 8.62 -8.93
CA TYR A 31 -6.53 9.67 -9.89
C TYR A 31 -7.65 10.60 -9.46
N HIS A 32 -7.64 11.81 -10.03
CA HIS A 32 -8.75 12.76 -9.93
C HIS A 32 -9.66 12.70 -11.16
N SER A 33 -9.08 12.53 -12.35
CA SER A 33 -9.78 12.33 -13.61
C SER A 33 -9.23 11.08 -14.27
N LEU A 34 -10.12 10.21 -14.75
CA LEU A 34 -9.68 9.00 -15.46
C LEU A 34 -9.19 9.32 -16.88
N ILE A 35 -9.67 10.42 -17.47
CA ILE A 35 -9.44 10.76 -18.89
C ILE A 35 -7.97 11.09 -19.17
N ASN A 36 -7.22 11.53 -18.17
CA ASN A 36 -5.80 11.87 -18.28
C ASN A 36 -4.88 10.90 -17.51
N THR A 37 -5.40 9.75 -17.09
CA THR A 37 -4.65 8.77 -16.29
C THR A 37 -4.47 7.48 -17.07
N ASP A 38 -3.20 7.09 -17.25
CA ASP A 38 -2.85 5.73 -17.65
C ASP A 38 -2.76 4.86 -16.40
N VAL A 39 -3.90 4.27 -16.03
CA VAL A 39 -4.03 3.45 -14.82
C VAL A 39 -3.06 2.27 -14.85
N ARG A 40 -2.84 1.68 -16.03
CA ARG A 40 -1.97 0.51 -16.14
C ARG A 40 -0.53 0.89 -15.83
N ALA A 41 -0.04 1.95 -16.46
CA ALA A 41 1.32 2.44 -16.22
C ALA A 41 1.54 2.84 -14.76
N GLU A 42 0.57 3.52 -14.13
CA GLU A 42 0.68 3.92 -12.73
C GLU A 42 0.70 2.73 -11.77
N LEU A 43 -0.14 1.70 -11.99
CA LEU A 43 -0.10 0.47 -11.20
C LEU A 43 1.22 -0.31 -11.40
N ASP A 44 1.74 -0.37 -12.63
CA ASP A 44 3.03 -1.00 -12.94
C ASP A 44 4.19 -0.25 -12.22
N HIS A 45 4.14 1.08 -12.18
CA HIS A 45 5.10 1.91 -11.44
C HIS A 45 5.01 1.68 -9.92
N LEU A 46 3.80 1.62 -9.36
CA LEU A 46 3.58 1.36 -7.94
C LEU A 46 4.13 -0.02 -7.54
N ALA A 47 3.89 -1.04 -8.36
CA ALA A 47 4.43 -2.38 -8.14
C ALA A 47 5.97 -2.39 -8.20
N ALA A 48 6.57 -1.72 -9.19
CA ALA A 48 8.02 -1.58 -9.29
C ALA A 48 8.60 -0.86 -8.06
N PHE A 49 7.91 0.17 -7.58
CA PHE A 49 8.28 0.88 -6.36
C PHE A 49 8.28 -0.03 -5.13
N TYR A 50 7.24 -0.83 -4.91
CA TYR A 50 7.21 -1.78 -3.80
C TYR A 50 8.29 -2.87 -3.89
N LYS A 51 8.64 -3.34 -5.09
CA LYS A 51 9.78 -4.26 -5.28
C LYS A 51 11.10 -3.63 -4.83
N MET A 52 11.32 -2.34 -5.14
CA MET A 52 12.49 -1.62 -4.64
C MET A 52 12.48 -1.43 -3.12
N VAL A 53 11.32 -1.17 -2.53
CA VAL A 53 11.14 -1.09 -1.06
C VAL A 53 11.53 -2.40 -0.39
N ILE A 54 11.05 -3.54 -0.90
CA ILE A 54 11.39 -4.88 -0.39
C ILE A 54 12.90 -5.12 -0.46
N ALA A 55 13.50 -4.89 -1.64
CA ALA A 55 14.94 -5.06 -1.83
C ALA A 55 15.76 -4.17 -0.87
N TYR A 56 15.31 -2.93 -0.63
CA TYR A 56 15.98 -2.03 0.30
C TYR A 56 15.81 -2.45 1.76
N LYS A 57 14.61 -2.86 2.16
CA LYS A 57 14.30 -3.43 3.48
C LYS A 57 15.24 -4.59 3.80
N GLU A 58 15.43 -5.51 2.85
CA GLU A 58 16.35 -6.64 2.97
C GLU A 58 17.81 -6.18 3.07
N LYS A 59 18.22 -5.28 2.19
CA LYS A 59 19.57 -4.70 2.17
C LYS A 59 19.96 -4.07 3.51
N ILE A 60 19.04 -3.34 4.14
CA ILE A 60 19.30 -2.72 5.45
C ILE A 60 19.01 -3.68 6.61
N GLY A 61 18.48 -4.88 6.36
CA GLY A 61 18.13 -5.83 7.41
C GLY A 61 16.95 -5.41 8.29
N PHE A 62 16.01 -4.59 7.78
CA PHE A 62 14.80 -4.25 8.51
C PHE A 62 13.83 -5.45 8.54
N LYS A 63 13.41 -5.85 9.74
CA LYS A 63 12.61 -7.07 9.97
C LYS A 63 11.12 -6.80 10.13
N GLY A 64 10.70 -5.56 10.33
CA GLY A 64 9.28 -5.22 10.49
C GLY A 64 8.44 -5.55 9.25
N GLN A 65 7.14 -5.76 9.43
CA GLN A 65 6.22 -6.12 8.37
C GLN A 65 5.81 -4.89 7.55
N LEU A 66 5.74 -5.04 6.22
CA LEU A 66 5.21 -3.98 5.36
C LEU A 66 3.68 -4.07 5.31
N LEU A 67 3.01 -2.93 5.44
CA LEU A 67 1.56 -2.85 5.45
C LEU A 67 1.07 -1.90 4.35
N ILE A 68 0.00 -2.28 3.63
CA ILE A 68 -0.78 -1.37 2.78
C ILE A 68 -2.06 -1.03 3.52
N GLU A 69 -2.44 0.23 3.55
CA GLU A 69 -3.67 0.71 4.19
C GLU A 69 -4.72 1.04 3.12
N PRO A 70 -5.73 0.18 2.90
CA PRO A 70 -6.74 0.43 1.89
C PRO A 70 -7.59 1.65 2.23
N LYS A 71 -7.98 2.41 1.20
CA LYS A 71 -8.96 3.49 1.26
C LYS A 71 -9.52 3.75 -0.13
N ALA A 72 -10.84 3.93 -0.24
CA ALA A 72 -11.50 4.11 -1.54
C ALA A 72 -11.16 5.43 -2.28
N LYS A 73 -10.98 6.51 -1.52
CA LYS A 73 -10.86 7.89 -2.01
C LYS A 73 -10.46 8.84 -0.88
N GLU A 74 -10.26 10.10 -1.22
CA GLU A 74 -9.86 11.22 -0.35
C GLU A 74 -8.40 11.16 0.11
N PRO A 75 -7.51 11.96 -0.51
CA PRO A 75 -7.80 13.16 -1.31
C PRO A 75 -7.94 12.94 -2.84
N THR A 76 -7.75 11.73 -3.37
CA THR A 76 -8.04 11.43 -4.79
C THR A 76 -9.54 11.16 -5.00
N ARG A 77 -9.99 11.17 -6.27
CA ARG A 77 -11.37 10.76 -6.61
C ARG A 77 -11.52 9.25 -6.52
N HIS A 78 -10.46 8.52 -6.88
CA HIS A 78 -10.32 7.07 -6.74
C HIS A 78 -8.89 6.78 -6.32
N GLN A 79 -8.69 6.04 -5.24
CA GLN A 79 -7.39 5.48 -4.84
C GLN A 79 -7.28 4.04 -5.35
N TYR A 80 -6.08 3.64 -5.76
CA TYR A 80 -5.84 2.30 -6.32
C TYR A 80 -5.96 1.19 -5.26
N ASP A 81 -5.54 1.49 -4.03
CA ASP A 81 -5.67 0.65 -2.85
C ASP A 81 -7.09 0.73 -2.25
N TYR A 82 -8.12 0.44 -3.06
CA TYR A 82 -9.52 0.76 -2.76
C TYR A 82 -10.10 0.08 -1.51
N ASP A 83 -9.97 -1.25 -1.42
CA ASP A 83 -10.43 -2.11 -0.33
C ASP A 83 -9.49 -3.31 -0.16
N ALA A 84 -9.74 -4.14 0.84
CA ALA A 84 -8.90 -5.32 1.10
C ALA A 84 -8.79 -6.26 -0.10
N GLN A 85 -9.89 -6.56 -0.80
CA GLN A 85 -9.87 -7.48 -1.93
C GLN A 85 -9.05 -6.93 -3.10
N THR A 86 -9.20 -5.65 -3.41
CA THR A 86 -8.48 -4.95 -4.48
C THR A 86 -6.98 -4.93 -4.20
N VAL A 87 -6.58 -4.62 -2.96
CA VAL A 87 -5.18 -4.63 -2.55
C VAL A 87 -4.61 -6.05 -2.64
N MET A 88 -5.33 -7.06 -2.14
CA MET A 88 -4.88 -8.45 -2.21
C MET A 88 -4.70 -8.91 -3.67
N ALA A 89 -5.64 -8.59 -4.55
CA ALA A 89 -5.53 -8.90 -5.98
C ALA A 89 -4.31 -8.23 -6.63
N PHE A 90 -4.05 -6.96 -6.34
CA PHE A 90 -2.85 -6.25 -6.78
C PHE A 90 -1.57 -6.93 -6.28
N LEU A 91 -1.51 -7.27 -4.98
CA LEU A 91 -0.36 -7.95 -4.39
C LEU A 91 -0.09 -9.30 -5.05
N HIS A 92 -1.12 -10.10 -5.31
CA HIS A 92 -0.99 -11.37 -6.02
C HIS A 92 -0.54 -11.19 -7.47
N GLN A 93 -1.15 -10.25 -8.21
CA GLN A 93 -0.83 -9.97 -9.61
C GLN A 93 0.65 -9.62 -9.82
N TYR A 94 1.27 -8.93 -8.87
CA TYR A 94 2.67 -8.49 -8.98
C TYR A 94 3.68 -9.33 -8.18
N GLY A 95 3.23 -10.40 -7.52
CA GLY A 95 4.08 -11.29 -6.72
C GLY A 95 4.60 -10.64 -5.42
N LEU A 96 3.79 -9.81 -4.78
CA LEU A 96 4.11 -9.03 -3.58
C LEU A 96 3.44 -9.57 -2.30
N ASN A 97 2.49 -10.50 -2.43
CA ASN A 97 1.66 -11.01 -1.35
C ASN A 97 2.43 -11.66 -0.19
N ALA A 98 3.64 -12.20 -0.43
CA ALA A 98 4.47 -12.76 0.63
C ALA A 98 5.14 -11.70 1.54
N HIS A 99 5.14 -10.43 1.11
CA HIS A 99 5.89 -9.36 1.77
C HIS A 99 5.00 -8.31 2.45
N PHE A 100 3.73 -8.22 2.04
CA PHE A 100 2.79 -7.21 2.54
C PHE A 100 1.63 -7.86 3.28
N LYS A 101 1.16 -7.18 4.32
CA LYS A 101 -0.16 -7.39 4.95
C LYS A 101 -0.97 -6.11 4.84
N LEU A 102 -2.21 -6.12 5.33
CA LEU A 102 -3.08 -4.95 5.27
C LEU A 102 -3.21 -4.29 6.66
N ASN A 103 -3.27 -2.96 6.67
CA ASN A 103 -3.69 -2.16 7.81
C ASN A 103 -5.14 -1.72 7.57
N ILE A 104 -6.11 -2.32 8.26
CA ILE A 104 -7.53 -2.03 8.02
C ILE A 104 -8.00 -0.91 8.95
N GLU A 105 -8.41 0.22 8.37
CA GLU A 105 -9.02 1.32 9.12
C GLU A 105 -10.55 1.29 9.00
N PRO A 106 -11.30 1.28 10.12
CA PRO A 106 -12.77 1.21 10.09
C PRO A 106 -13.44 2.27 9.20
N ASN A 107 -12.99 3.52 9.24
CA ASN A 107 -13.58 4.58 8.44
C ASN A 107 -13.30 4.42 6.93
N HIS A 108 -12.17 3.81 6.57
CA HIS A 108 -11.85 3.55 5.16
C HIS A 108 -12.74 2.44 4.57
N THR A 109 -13.05 1.41 5.37
CA THR A 109 -13.96 0.34 4.95
C THR A 109 -15.37 0.85 4.68
N THR A 110 -15.91 1.69 5.57
CA THR A 110 -17.24 2.29 5.39
C THR A 110 -17.26 3.28 4.23
N LEU A 111 -16.18 4.03 4.02
CA LEU A 111 -16.02 4.92 2.86
C LEU A 111 -15.98 4.15 1.52
N ALA A 112 -15.50 2.92 1.53
CA ALA A 112 -15.51 1.98 0.39
C ALA A 112 -16.86 1.27 0.19
N GLY A 113 -17.82 1.47 1.11
CA GLY A 113 -19.15 0.85 1.04
C GLY A 113 -19.24 -0.53 1.72
N HIS A 114 -18.24 -0.90 2.51
CA HIS A 114 -18.18 -2.20 3.20
C HIS A 114 -18.38 -2.05 4.71
N PRO A 115 -18.95 -3.06 5.39
CA PRO A 115 -18.80 -3.17 6.84
C PRO A 115 -17.34 -3.48 7.20
N TYR A 116 -16.86 -3.06 8.38
CA TYR A 116 -15.45 -3.24 8.77
C TYR A 116 -15.00 -4.71 8.73
N GLU A 117 -15.89 -5.63 9.10
CA GLU A 117 -15.63 -7.06 9.14
C GLU A 117 -15.31 -7.65 7.77
N HIS A 118 -15.84 -7.06 6.69
CA HIS A 118 -15.54 -7.49 5.32
C HIS A 118 -14.03 -7.47 5.07
N ASP A 119 -13.40 -6.32 5.27
CA ASP A 119 -11.98 -6.13 5.00
C ASP A 119 -11.09 -6.89 5.98
N VAL A 120 -11.52 -7.02 7.24
CA VAL A 120 -10.83 -7.87 8.22
C VAL A 120 -10.81 -9.33 7.75
N ILE A 121 -11.96 -9.88 7.34
CA ILE A 121 -12.05 -11.27 6.88
C ILE A 121 -11.22 -11.48 5.59
N PHE A 122 -11.36 -10.60 4.60
CA PHE A 122 -10.62 -10.74 3.34
C PHE A 122 -9.10 -10.56 3.49
N SER A 123 -8.66 -9.75 4.45
CA SER A 123 -7.23 -9.62 4.77
C SER A 123 -6.64 -10.82 5.53
N SER A 124 -7.50 -11.66 6.12
CA SER A 124 -7.11 -12.84 6.92
C SER A 124 -7.10 -14.15 6.14
N ALA A 125 -7.75 -14.17 4.97
CA ALA A 125 -7.87 -15.32 4.09
C ALA A 125 -6.58 -15.54 3.28
#